data_AF-A0A7C2UQX0-F1
#
_entry.id   AF-A0A7C2UQX0-F1
#
_cell.length_a   1.000
_cell.length_b   1.000
_cell.length_c   1.000
_cell.angle_alpha   90.00
_cell.angle_beta   90.00
_cell.angle_gamma   90.00
#
_symmetry.space_group_name_H-M   'P 1'
#
loop_
_entity.id
_entity.type
_entity.pdbx_description
1 polymer ?
#
loop_
_entity_poly.entity_id
_entity_poly.type
_entity_poly.pdbx_seq_one_letter_code
_entity_poly.pdbx_strand_id
1 'polypeptide(L)'
;LGMITMPPSILMAPTFSTSILNDLPRSFYLYASLFGIGFPIAFSLFLVDFFDGIGTVTGLATKAKLVENGKIIGINRALITDALSSIFAPFFGTSTVVIYVESASGIEQGGKTGLTALTTSLLFFASIALAPLFTVIPSFATGGVLMLVGLLFLSLSGNLTKLEDYSELIPAFVTITSIPFTYSITTGIGLGFITYTIIKMLSGKFREIKPGIAVITLLFLIYFILTAKGF
;
A
#
# COMPACT_ATOMS: atom_id res chain seq x y z
N LEU A 1 32.54 4.39 16.45
CA LEU A 1 31.74 5.24 17.37
C LEU A 1 31.78 6.74 17.00
N GLY A 2 31.94 7.08 15.71
CA GLY A 2 31.95 8.46 15.19
C GLY A 2 31.22 8.59 13.85
N MET A 3 30.17 7.78 13.64
CA MET A 3 29.39 7.76 12.39
C MET A 3 28.19 8.73 12.40
N ILE A 4 28.12 9.60 13.41
CA ILE A 4 26.94 10.40 13.69
C ILE A 4 27.38 11.85 13.91
N THR A 5 27.15 12.69 12.91
CA THR A 5 27.31 14.14 13.01
C THR A 5 26.07 14.73 13.66
N MET A 6 26.25 15.64 14.63
CA MET A 6 25.11 16.35 15.22
C MET A 6 24.36 17.13 14.13
N PRO A 7 23.02 17.18 14.20
CA PRO A 7 22.23 17.90 13.22
C PRO A 7 22.53 19.40 13.33
N PRO A 8 22.53 20.14 12.21
CA PRO A 8 22.88 21.57 12.18
C PRO A 8 21.89 22.46 12.96
N SER A 9 20.70 21.94 13.27
CA SER A 9 19.65 22.62 14.03
C SER A 9 18.74 21.59 14.68
N ILE A 10 18.30 21.83 15.92
CA ILE A 10 17.39 20.92 16.65
C ILE A 10 15.94 21.10 16.17
N LEU A 11 15.59 22.29 15.70
CA LEU A 11 14.26 22.66 15.22
C LEU A 11 14.36 23.26 13.81
N MET A 12 13.50 22.81 12.91
CA MET A 12 13.37 23.35 11.55
C MET A 12 11.89 23.54 11.21
N ALA A 13 11.56 24.64 10.51
CA ALA A 13 10.20 24.87 10.03
C ALA A 13 9.89 23.92 8.86
N PRO A 14 8.64 23.42 8.76
CA PRO A 14 8.23 22.58 7.62
C PRO A 14 8.46 23.32 6.30
N THR A 15 9.16 22.67 5.37
CA THR A 15 9.41 23.21 4.04
C THR A 15 8.50 22.51 3.04
N PHE A 16 7.68 23.28 2.33
CA PHE A 16 6.76 22.76 1.31
C PHE A 16 7.34 22.86 -0.11
N SER A 17 8.66 22.75 -0.25
CA SER A 17 9.36 22.97 -1.53
C SER A 17 8.96 21.94 -2.60
N THR A 18 8.64 20.72 -2.19
CA THR A 18 8.17 19.63 -3.05
C THR A 18 6.66 19.68 -3.32
N SER A 19 5.94 20.69 -2.81
CA SER A 19 4.51 20.85 -3.07
C SER A 19 4.24 21.06 -4.55
N ILE A 20 3.23 20.35 -5.06
CA ILE A 20 2.75 20.53 -6.42
C ILE A 20 2.19 21.94 -6.66
N LEU A 21 1.86 22.70 -5.60
CA LEU A 21 1.40 24.09 -5.70
C LEU A 21 2.49 25.03 -6.23
N ASN A 22 3.77 24.72 -5.99
CA ASN A 22 4.88 25.60 -6.41
C ASN A 22 5.04 25.66 -7.93
N ASP A 23 4.63 24.60 -8.64
CA ASP A 23 4.80 24.47 -10.09
C ASP A 23 3.58 23.78 -10.72
N LEU A 24 2.36 24.09 -10.24
CA LEU A 24 1.13 23.39 -10.61
C LEU A 24 0.86 23.40 -12.14
N PRO A 25 0.93 24.56 -12.85
CA PRO A 25 0.65 24.60 -14.29
C PRO A 25 1.67 23.79 -15.08
N ARG A 26 2.94 23.84 -14.67
CA ARG A 26 4.04 23.10 -15.30
C ARG A 26 3.91 21.61 -15.05
N SER A 27 3.53 21.19 -13.84
CA SER A 27 3.35 19.79 -13.48
C SER A 27 2.22 19.13 -14.28
N PHE A 28 1.08 19.83 -14.42
CA PHE A 28 -0.03 19.37 -15.27
C PHE A 28 0.33 19.35 -16.76
N TYR A 29 1.01 20.38 -17.25
CA TYR A 29 1.49 20.41 -18.63
C TYR A 29 2.46 19.26 -18.93
N LEU A 30 3.41 19.00 -18.03
CA LEU A 30 4.36 17.89 -18.16
C LEU A 30 3.64 16.55 -18.17
N TYR A 31 2.70 16.32 -17.25
CA TYR A 31 1.91 15.09 -17.23
C TYR A 31 1.11 14.90 -18.52
N ALA A 32 0.45 15.94 -19.03
CA ALA A 32 -0.30 15.87 -20.28
C ALA A 32 0.62 15.64 -21.50
N SER A 33 1.78 16.31 -21.54
CA SER A 33 2.75 16.15 -22.62
C SER A 33 3.43 14.77 -22.62
N LEU A 34 3.60 14.17 -21.45
CA LEU A 34 4.21 12.86 -21.25
C LEU A 34 3.15 11.78 -21.02
N PHE A 35 1.90 11.99 -21.41
CA PHE A 35 0.79 11.08 -21.08
C PHE A 35 1.09 9.62 -21.45
N GLY A 36 1.76 9.38 -22.58
CA GLY A 36 2.15 8.03 -23.01
C GLY A 36 3.07 7.28 -22.04
N ILE A 37 3.89 7.98 -21.26
CA ILE A 37 4.82 7.39 -20.27
C ILE A 37 4.29 7.57 -18.84
N GLY A 38 3.70 8.74 -18.55
CA GLY A 38 3.17 9.08 -17.24
C GLY A 38 1.95 8.26 -16.85
N PHE A 39 1.06 7.98 -17.81
CA PHE A 39 -0.16 7.21 -17.53
C PHE A 39 0.14 5.75 -17.12
N PRO A 40 0.98 4.97 -17.84
CA PRO A 40 1.34 3.62 -17.39
C PRO A 40 1.94 3.57 -15.99
N ILE A 41 2.84 4.52 -15.65
CA ILE A 41 3.47 4.60 -14.32
C ILE A 41 2.43 4.94 -13.26
N ALA A 42 1.61 5.97 -13.48
CA ALA A 42 0.56 6.37 -12.55
C ALA A 42 -0.48 5.26 -12.35
N PHE A 43 -0.86 4.57 -13.42
CA PHE A 43 -1.78 3.43 -13.36
C PHE A 43 -1.17 2.24 -12.61
N SER A 44 0.12 1.95 -12.81
CA SER A 44 0.83 0.91 -12.08
C SER A 44 0.87 1.23 -10.58
N LEU A 45 1.21 2.47 -10.21
CA LEU A 45 1.23 2.93 -8.81
C LEU A 45 -0.17 2.89 -8.19
N PHE A 46 -1.20 3.29 -8.94
CA PHE A 46 -2.59 3.19 -8.51
C PHE A 46 -2.99 1.73 -8.21
N LEU A 47 -2.61 0.77 -9.07
CA LEU A 47 -2.90 -0.64 -8.81
C LEU A 47 -2.20 -1.13 -7.55
N VAL A 48 -0.93 -0.74 -7.33
CA VAL A 48 -0.20 -1.07 -6.09
C VAL A 48 -0.94 -0.50 -4.88
N ASP A 49 -1.23 0.80 -4.89
CA ASP A 49 -1.86 1.53 -3.79
C ASP A 49 -3.26 0.97 -3.46
N PHE A 50 -4.07 0.69 -4.50
CA PHE A 50 -5.40 0.14 -4.34
C PHE A 50 -5.39 -1.24 -3.67
N PHE A 51 -4.54 -2.14 -4.13
CA PHE A 51 -4.49 -3.50 -3.59
C PHE A 51 -3.80 -3.58 -2.23
N ASP A 52 -2.75 -2.78 -2.00
CA ASP A 52 -2.12 -2.67 -0.69
C ASP A 52 -3.10 -2.07 0.34
N GLY A 53 -3.79 -0.99 -0.02
CA GLY A 53 -4.82 -0.37 0.81
C GLY A 53 -5.93 -1.35 1.19
N ILE A 54 -6.47 -2.12 0.23
CA ILE A 54 -7.48 -3.16 0.52
C ILE A 54 -6.92 -4.25 1.44
N GLY A 55 -5.71 -4.74 1.15
CA GLY A 55 -5.07 -5.80 1.93
C GLY A 55 -4.85 -5.38 3.38
N THR A 56 -4.28 -4.18 3.56
CA THR A 56 -3.95 -3.64 4.88
C THR A 56 -5.20 -3.25 5.67
N VAL A 57 -6.21 -2.63 5.05
CA VAL A 57 -7.52 -2.39 5.69
C VAL A 57 -8.16 -3.70 6.14
N THR A 58 -8.11 -4.72 5.30
CA THR A 58 -8.69 -6.03 5.61
C THR A 58 -7.98 -6.70 6.79
N GLY A 59 -6.64 -6.68 6.80
CA GLY A 59 -5.85 -7.20 7.91
C GLY A 59 -6.14 -6.45 9.22
N LEU A 60 -6.09 -5.12 9.19
CA LEU A 60 -6.29 -4.28 10.37
C LEU A 60 -7.74 -4.33 10.89
N ALA A 61 -8.74 -4.32 10.01
CA ALA A 61 -10.15 -4.42 10.40
C ALA A 61 -10.45 -5.78 11.06
N THR A 62 -9.89 -6.86 10.53
CA THR A 62 -9.98 -8.20 11.12
C THR A 62 -9.37 -8.20 12.52
N LYS A 63 -8.18 -7.62 12.68
CA LYS A 63 -7.49 -7.49 13.97
C LYS A 63 -8.24 -6.60 14.97
N ALA A 64 -8.88 -5.53 14.49
CA ALA A 64 -9.71 -4.64 15.29
C ALA A 64 -11.07 -5.25 15.70
N LYS A 65 -11.46 -6.39 15.12
CA LYS A 65 -12.80 -7.01 15.23
C LYS A 65 -13.90 -6.11 14.66
N LEU A 66 -13.60 -5.43 13.55
CA LEU A 66 -14.53 -4.55 12.80
C LEU A 66 -15.06 -5.26 11.54
N VAL A 67 -15.42 -6.53 11.68
CA VAL A 67 -15.94 -7.38 10.61
C VAL A 67 -17.29 -7.96 11.03
N GLU A 68 -18.33 -7.69 10.25
CA GLU A 68 -19.69 -8.20 10.45
C GLU A 68 -20.16 -8.98 9.23
N ASN A 69 -20.68 -10.19 9.43
CA ASN A 69 -21.16 -11.07 8.34
C ASN A 69 -20.12 -11.29 7.23
N GLY A 70 -18.84 -11.39 7.60
CA GLY A 70 -17.73 -11.53 6.65
C GLY A 70 -17.44 -10.28 5.80
N LYS A 71 -18.03 -9.12 6.15
CA LYS A 71 -17.77 -7.82 5.52
C LYS A 71 -17.17 -6.85 6.52
N ILE A 72 -16.18 -6.09 6.06
CA ILE A 72 -15.57 -5.04 6.86
C ILE A 72 -16.56 -3.89 7.03
N ILE A 73 -16.76 -3.46 8.28
CA ILE A 73 -17.64 -2.34 8.60
C ILE A 73 -17.06 -1.07 7.95
N GLY A 74 -17.84 -0.43 7.07
CA GLY A 74 -17.46 0.85 6.50
C GLY A 74 -16.30 0.83 5.50
N ILE A 75 -15.98 -0.32 4.86
CA ILE A 75 -14.89 -0.44 3.88
C ILE A 75 -14.90 0.66 2.81
N ASN A 76 -16.08 1.00 2.28
CA ASN A 76 -16.21 2.05 1.27
C ASN A 76 -15.78 3.42 1.82
N ARG A 77 -16.11 3.74 3.07
CA ARG A 77 -15.70 5.00 3.71
C ARG A 77 -14.20 5.01 3.96
N ALA A 78 -13.61 3.88 4.34
CA ALA A 78 -12.17 3.74 4.51
C ALA A 78 -11.44 3.99 3.18
N LEU A 79 -11.85 3.32 2.10
CA LEU A 79 -11.25 3.48 0.77
C LEU A 79 -11.45 4.89 0.19
N ILE A 80 -12.60 5.52 0.42
CA ILE A 80 -12.82 6.93 0.01
C ILE A 80 -11.90 7.86 0.79
N THR A 81 -11.72 7.63 2.09
CA THR A 81 -10.85 8.47 2.93
C THR A 81 -9.39 8.34 2.49
N ASP A 82 -8.95 7.11 2.20
CA ASP A 82 -7.62 6.81 1.68
C ASP A 82 -7.37 7.51 0.34
N ALA A 83 -8.28 7.35 -0.63
CA ALA A 83 -8.19 8.00 -1.93
C ALA A 83 -8.18 9.53 -1.83
N LEU A 84 -9.06 10.12 -1.00
CA LEU A 84 -9.07 11.57 -0.79
C LEU A 84 -7.76 12.04 -0.16
N SER A 85 -7.24 11.34 0.84
CA SER A 85 -5.99 11.69 1.49
C SER A 85 -4.81 11.65 0.50
N SER A 86 -4.77 10.63 -0.38
CA SER A 86 -3.75 10.52 -1.44
C SER A 86 -3.85 11.61 -2.51
N ILE A 87 -5.05 12.13 -2.79
CA ILE A 87 -5.22 13.30 -3.67
C ILE A 87 -4.71 14.58 -3.00
N PHE A 88 -4.95 14.77 -1.70
CA PHE A 88 -4.52 15.97 -0.96
C PHE A 88 -3.02 15.97 -0.62
N ALA A 89 -2.40 14.81 -0.44
CA ALA A 89 -1.01 14.68 -0.03
C ALA A 89 0.02 15.43 -0.92
N PRO A 90 -0.05 15.37 -2.27
CA PRO A 90 0.85 16.12 -3.15
C PRO A 90 0.79 17.64 -2.98
N PHE A 91 -0.35 18.20 -2.52
CA PHE A 91 -0.47 19.62 -2.22
C PHE A 91 0.37 20.05 -1.02
N PHE A 92 0.70 19.13 -0.12
CA PHE A 92 1.61 19.34 0.99
C PHE A 92 3.05 18.86 0.67
N GLY A 93 3.32 18.44 -0.57
CA GLY A 93 4.66 18.05 -1.01
C GLY A 93 5.10 16.65 -0.59
N THR A 94 4.16 15.77 -0.26
CA THR A 94 4.42 14.36 0.05
C THR A 94 3.87 13.43 -1.04
N SER A 95 4.34 12.18 -1.04
CA SER A 95 3.81 11.10 -1.87
C SER A 95 2.38 10.71 -1.47
N THR A 96 1.80 9.72 -2.16
CA THR A 96 0.53 9.10 -1.70
C THR A 96 0.65 8.63 -0.25
N VAL A 97 -0.48 8.69 0.44
CA VAL A 97 -0.60 8.26 1.84
C VAL A 97 -1.21 6.88 1.85
N VAL A 98 -0.75 6.05 2.79
CA VAL A 98 -1.17 4.67 2.92
C VAL A 98 -1.58 4.39 4.35
N ILE A 99 -2.42 3.37 4.51
CA ILE A 99 -2.85 2.89 5.82
C ILE A 99 -1.71 2.07 6.42
N TYR A 100 -1.16 2.53 7.55
CA TYR A 100 0.02 1.92 8.16
C TYR A 100 -0.29 0.62 8.90
N VAL A 101 0.49 -0.42 8.60
CA VAL A 101 0.42 -1.75 9.22
C VAL A 101 0.70 -1.70 10.73
N GLU A 102 1.54 -0.76 11.13
CA GLU A 102 1.95 -0.48 12.51
C GLU A 102 0.77 -0.06 13.39
N SER A 103 -0.32 0.43 12.79
CA SER A 103 -1.59 0.71 13.47
C SER A 103 -2.15 -0.53 14.19
N ALA A 104 -1.74 -1.74 13.77
CA ALA A 104 -2.02 -2.99 14.48
C ALA A 104 -1.62 -2.93 15.96
N SER A 105 -0.49 -2.31 16.29
CA SER A 105 -0.01 -2.17 17.67
C SER A 105 -0.92 -1.26 18.51
N GLY A 106 -1.41 -0.17 17.91
CA GLY A 106 -2.40 0.71 18.52
C GLY A 106 -3.74 0.01 18.75
N ILE A 107 -4.17 -0.82 17.78
CA ILE A 107 -5.39 -1.63 17.89
C ILE A 107 -5.28 -2.67 19.02
N GLU A 108 -4.12 -3.32 19.16
CA GLU A 108 -3.85 -4.28 20.24
C GLU A 108 -3.89 -3.62 21.63
N GLN A 109 -3.47 -2.36 21.72
CA GLN A 109 -3.59 -1.55 22.94
C GLN A 109 -5.01 -1.00 23.18
N GLY A 110 -5.98 -1.36 22.35
CA GLY A 110 -7.39 -0.97 22.49
C GLY A 110 -7.81 0.23 21.65
N GLY A 111 -6.92 0.77 20.82
CA GLY A 111 -7.20 1.89 19.95
C GLY A 111 -8.09 1.53 18.76
N LYS A 112 -9.41 1.70 18.90
CA LYS A 112 -10.42 1.33 17.90
C LYS A 112 -11.28 2.49 17.40
N THR A 113 -10.95 3.73 17.78
CA THR A 113 -11.74 4.92 17.46
C THR A 113 -10.93 5.89 16.62
N GLY A 114 -11.59 6.80 15.90
CA GLY A 114 -10.89 7.85 15.14
C GLY A 114 -10.07 8.80 16.03
N LEU A 115 -10.32 8.85 17.33
CA LEU A 115 -9.57 9.71 18.26
C LEU A 115 -8.10 9.27 18.37
N THR A 116 -7.81 7.96 18.28
CA THR A 116 -6.43 7.47 18.29
C THR A 116 -5.70 7.93 17.03
N ALA A 117 -6.34 7.79 15.87
CA ALA A 117 -5.80 8.27 14.60
C ALA A 117 -5.55 9.79 14.60
N LEU A 118 -6.48 10.59 15.14
CA LEU A 118 -6.32 12.05 15.29
C LEU A 118 -5.20 12.44 16.25
N THR A 119 -5.09 11.72 17.37
CA THR A 119 -4.02 11.99 18.35
C THR A 119 -2.66 11.65 17.75
N THR A 120 -2.56 10.49 17.09
CA THR A 120 -1.34 10.08 16.39
C THR A 120 -0.97 11.07 15.29
N SER A 121 -1.92 11.51 14.45
CA SER A 121 -1.62 12.48 13.39
C SER A 121 -1.17 13.84 13.94
N LEU A 122 -1.76 14.32 15.04
CA LEU A 122 -1.34 15.57 15.70
C LEU A 122 0.08 15.45 16.26
N LEU A 123 0.43 14.31 16.88
CA LEU A 123 1.77 14.06 17.40
C LEU A 123 2.81 13.96 16.27
N PHE A 124 2.47 13.30 15.16
CA PHE A 124 3.33 13.26 13.97
C PHE A 124 3.45 14.62 13.28
N PHE A 125 2.39 15.43 13.29
CA PHE A 125 2.46 16.79 12.78
C PHE A 125 3.40 17.66 13.63
N ALA A 126 3.31 17.55 14.96
CA ALA A 126 4.22 18.22 15.87
C ALA A 126 5.68 17.73 15.72
N SER A 127 5.88 16.45 15.39
CA SER A 127 7.23 15.88 15.22
C SER A 127 7.97 16.37 13.97
N ILE A 128 7.28 17.02 13.01
CA ILE A 128 7.93 17.63 11.84
C ILE A 128 8.99 18.66 12.26
N ALA A 129 8.76 19.39 13.36
CA ALA A 129 9.75 20.33 13.89
C ALA A 129 11.07 19.64 14.30
N LEU A 130 11.00 18.35 14.66
CA LEU A 130 12.13 17.50 15.04
C LEU A 130 12.74 16.75 13.83
N ALA A 131 12.31 17.05 12.60
CA ALA A 131 12.83 16.41 11.39
C ALA A 131 14.37 16.32 11.30
N PRO A 132 15.15 17.36 11.69
CA PRO A 132 16.61 17.27 11.65
C PRO A 132 17.20 16.22 12.58
N LEU A 133 16.48 15.83 13.65
CA LEU A 133 16.94 14.80 14.56
C LEU A 133 16.88 13.41 13.90
N PHE A 134 15.93 13.19 12.99
CA PHE A 134 15.77 11.90 12.32
C PHE A 134 16.85 11.65 11.25
N THR A 135 17.47 12.69 10.67
CA THR A 135 18.55 12.54 9.67
C THR A 135 19.84 11.97 10.28
N VAL A 136 19.92 11.94 11.60
CA VAL A 136 21.07 11.46 12.39
C VAL A 136 21.04 9.93 12.51
N ILE A 137 19.88 9.30 12.25
CA ILE A 137 19.68 7.85 12.41
C ILE A 137 20.41 7.11 11.27
N PRO A 138 21.35 6.20 11.59
CA PRO A 138 22.06 5.44 10.57
C PRO A 138 21.16 4.48 9.79
N SER A 139 21.47 4.25 8.51
CA SER A 139 20.69 3.35 7.64
C SER A 139 20.69 1.88 8.11
N PHE A 140 21.72 1.43 8.83
CA PHE A 140 21.74 0.08 9.40
C PHE A 140 20.70 -0.09 10.52
N ALA A 141 20.31 1.00 11.22
CA ALA A 141 19.29 0.95 12.26
C ALA A 141 17.88 0.86 11.66
N THR A 142 17.63 1.55 10.55
CA THR A 142 16.33 1.50 9.85
C THR A 142 16.09 0.15 9.19
N GLY A 143 17.14 -0.55 8.75
CA GLY A 143 17.02 -1.89 8.15
C GLY A 143 16.38 -2.93 9.09
N GLY A 144 16.77 -2.95 10.37
CA GLY A 144 16.18 -3.86 11.36
C GLY A 144 14.69 -3.58 11.59
N VAL A 145 14.30 -2.31 11.59
CA VAL A 145 12.89 -1.90 11.70
C VAL A 145 12.09 -2.38 10.49
N LEU A 146 12.61 -2.21 9.27
CA LEU A 146 11.95 -2.66 8.04
C LEU A 146 11.75 -4.18 8.01
N MET A 147 12.68 -4.98 8.56
CA MET A 147 12.46 -6.43 8.69
C MET A 147 11.30 -6.76 9.62
N LEU A 148 11.17 -6.06 10.75
CA LEU A 148 10.05 -6.24 11.68
C LEU A 148 8.72 -5.81 11.04
N VAL A 149 8.71 -4.72 10.28
CA VAL A 149 7.53 -4.28 9.52
C VAL A 149 7.12 -5.34 8.50
N GLY A 150 8.07 -5.93 7.77
CA GLY A 150 7.81 -7.06 6.87
C GLY A 150 7.21 -8.27 7.60
N LEU A 151 7.70 -8.59 8.80
CA LEU A 151 7.13 -9.66 9.64
C LEU A 151 5.69 -9.33 10.09
N LEU A 152 5.39 -8.07 10.39
CA LEU A 152 4.03 -7.64 10.73
C LEU A 152 3.06 -7.85 9.56
N PHE A 153 3.47 -7.57 8.32
CA PHE A 153 2.66 -7.88 7.13
C PHE A 153 2.36 -9.38 7.00
N LEU A 154 3.36 -10.24 7.24
CA LEU A 154 3.14 -11.69 7.28
C LEU A 154 2.19 -12.10 8.39
N SER A 155 2.27 -11.47 9.58
CA SER A 155 1.36 -11.77 10.69
C SER A 155 -0.10 -11.43 10.37
N LEU A 156 -0.34 -10.41 9.55
CA LEU A 156 -1.68 -9.99 9.12
C LEU A 156 -2.25 -10.83 7.97
N SER A 157 -1.39 -11.55 7.23
CA SER A 157 -1.82 -12.57 6.27
C SER A 157 -2.47 -13.79 6.94
N GLY A 158 -2.35 -13.89 8.28
CA GLY A 158 -2.79 -14.99 9.13
C GLY A 158 -4.31 -15.10 9.26
N ASN A 159 -4.96 -15.49 8.17
CA ASN A 159 -6.22 -16.22 8.08
C ASN A 159 -6.38 -16.73 6.64
N LEU A 160 -5.39 -17.47 6.12
CA LEU A 160 -5.65 -18.40 5.02
C LEU A 160 -6.58 -19.47 5.60
N THR A 161 -7.87 -19.18 5.58
CA THR A 161 -8.91 -19.77 6.44
C THR A 161 -9.10 -21.27 6.21
N LYS A 162 -8.45 -21.83 5.18
CA LYS A 162 -8.45 -23.24 4.82
C LYS A 162 -7.11 -23.61 4.18
N LEU A 163 -6.15 -24.07 4.98
CA LEU A 163 -4.91 -24.67 4.47
C LEU A 163 -5.17 -25.95 3.62
N GLU A 164 -6.42 -26.40 3.55
CA GLU A 164 -6.85 -27.55 2.76
C GLU A 164 -7.33 -27.14 1.34
N ASP A 165 -7.67 -25.86 1.11
CA ASP A 165 -8.14 -25.41 -0.20
C ASP A 165 -6.98 -24.93 -1.07
N TYR A 166 -6.37 -25.86 -1.80
CA TYR A 166 -5.32 -25.58 -2.78
C TYR A 166 -5.73 -24.56 -3.85
N SER A 167 -7.04 -24.40 -4.11
CA SER A 167 -7.53 -23.41 -5.08
C SER A 167 -7.39 -21.96 -4.62
N GLU A 168 -7.11 -21.73 -3.33
CA GLU A 168 -6.80 -20.41 -2.77
C GLU A 168 -5.35 -20.30 -2.30
N LEU A 169 -4.77 -21.39 -1.81
CA LEU A 169 -3.38 -21.42 -1.37
C LEU A 169 -2.38 -21.24 -2.51
N ILE A 170 -2.58 -21.91 -3.65
CA ILE A 170 -1.64 -21.81 -4.78
C ILE A 170 -1.56 -20.35 -5.28
N PRO A 171 -2.67 -19.65 -5.55
CA PRO A 171 -2.63 -18.23 -5.93
C PRO A 171 -2.01 -17.32 -4.87
N ALA A 172 -2.32 -17.55 -3.59
CA ALA A 172 -1.73 -16.77 -2.49
C ALA A 172 -0.21 -16.95 -2.42
N PHE A 173 0.26 -18.19 -2.53
CA PHE A 173 1.69 -18.52 -2.55
C PHE A 173 2.40 -17.88 -3.75
N VAL A 174 1.82 -17.99 -4.95
CA VAL A 174 2.36 -17.34 -6.16
C VAL A 174 2.44 -15.83 -5.98
N THR A 175 1.42 -15.21 -5.38
CA THR A 175 1.43 -13.76 -5.12
C THR A 175 2.57 -13.37 -4.18
N ILE A 176 2.67 -14.01 -3.01
CA ILE A 176 3.66 -13.69 -1.97
C ILE A 176 5.09 -13.88 -2.49
N THR A 177 5.34 -14.93 -3.28
CA THR A 177 6.67 -15.24 -3.81
C THR A 177 7.03 -14.40 -5.03
N SER A 178 6.06 -14.09 -5.90
CA SER A 178 6.34 -13.35 -7.13
C SER A 178 6.71 -11.89 -6.88
N ILE A 179 6.13 -11.24 -5.86
CA ILE A 179 6.45 -9.84 -5.52
C ILE A 179 7.97 -9.62 -5.32
N PRO A 180 8.65 -10.33 -4.39
CA PRO A 180 10.08 -10.15 -4.19
C PRO A 180 10.93 -10.64 -5.38
N PHE A 181 10.53 -11.70 -6.07
CA PHE A 181 11.29 -12.19 -7.22
C PHE A 181 11.23 -11.28 -8.45
N THR A 182 10.12 -10.56 -8.63
CA THR A 182 9.92 -9.65 -9.75
C THR A 182 10.25 -8.19 -9.40
N TYR A 183 10.56 -7.89 -8.14
CA TYR A 183 10.73 -6.54 -7.61
C TYR A 183 9.56 -5.59 -7.94
N SER A 184 8.36 -6.17 -8.16
CA SER A 184 7.18 -5.44 -8.62
C SER A 184 5.93 -5.98 -7.94
N ILE A 185 5.32 -5.14 -7.11
CA ILE A 185 4.04 -5.47 -6.45
C ILE A 185 2.95 -5.68 -7.51
N THR A 186 2.87 -4.82 -8.52
CA THR A 186 1.93 -4.95 -9.65
C THR A 186 2.07 -6.30 -10.35
N THR A 187 3.30 -6.72 -10.65
CA THR A 187 3.55 -8.00 -11.33
C THR A 187 3.14 -9.18 -10.45
N GLY A 188 3.53 -9.16 -9.17
CA GLY A 188 3.17 -10.23 -8.24
C GLY A 188 1.65 -10.38 -8.03
N ILE A 189 0.93 -9.27 -7.87
CA ILE A 189 -0.54 -9.27 -7.75
C ILE A 189 -1.20 -9.75 -9.05
N GLY A 190 -0.70 -9.30 -10.21
CA GLY A 190 -1.21 -9.74 -11.51
C GLY A 190 -1.08 -11.25 -11.71
N LEU A 191 0.09 -11.81 -11.41
CA LEU A 191 0.32 -13.26 -11.43
C LEU A 191 -0.59 -13.99 -10.43
N GLY A 192 -0.85 -13.39 -9.27
CA GLY A 192 -1.82 -13.86 -8.28
C GLY A 192 -3.23 -14.03 -8.85
N PHE A 193 -3.78 -12.98 -9.47
CA PHE A 193 -5.13 -13.00 -10.06
C PHE A 193 -5.26 -13.98 -11.23
N ILE A 194 -4.24 -14.03 -12.09
CA ILE A 194 -4.19 -14.97 -13.22
C ILE A 194 -4.18 -16.40 -12.69
N THR A 195 -3.30 -16.71 -11.73
CA THR A 195 -3.22 -18.04 -11.11
C THR A 195 -4.53 -18.39 -10.42
N TYR A 196 -5.15 -17.46 -9.68
CA TYR A 196 -6.46 -17.66 -9.05
C TYR A 196 -7.53 -18.07 -10.05
N THR A 197 -7.62 -17.33 -11.15
CA THR A 197 -8.62 -17.59 -12.19
C THR A 197 -8.40 -18.94 -12.85
N ILE A 198 -7.16 -19.25 -13.24
CA ILE A 198 -6.79 -20.54 -13.87
C ILE A 198 -7.09 -21.71 -12.93
N ILE A 199 -6.64 -21.65 -11.68
CA ILE A 199 -6.81 -22.75 -10.73
C ILE A 199 -8.29 -22.97 -10.39
N LYS A 200 -9.09 -21.91 -10.17
CA LYS A 200 -10.53 -22.05 -9.94
C LYS A 200 -11.26 -22.60 -11.17
N MET A 201 -10.81 -22.24 -12.38
CA MET A 201 -11.35 -22.77 -13.63
C MET A 201 -11.07 -24.28 -13.76
N LEU A 202 -9.83 -24.70 -13.55
CA LEU A 202 -9.41 -26.11 -13.60
C LEU A 202 -10.05 -26.95 -12.49
N SER A 203 -10.32 -26.36 -11.33
CA SER A 203 -10.97 -27.02 -10.19
C SER A 203 -12.49 -27.12 -10.34
N GLY A 204 -13.08 -26.64 -11.44
CA GLY A 204 -14.53 -26.63 -11.65
C GLY A 204 -15.31 -25.60 -10.81
N LYS A 205 -14.61 -24.73 -10.06
CA LYS A 205 -15.19 -23.73 -9.15
C LYS A 205 -15.53 -22.41 -9.86
N PHE A 206 -16.13 -22.48 -11.04
CA PHE A 206 -16.43 -21.30 -11.87
C PHE A 206 -17.32 -20.26 -11.17
N ARG A 207 -18.20 -20.70 -10.27
CA ARG A 207 -19.12 -19.81 -9.53
C ARG A 207 -18.42 -18.87 -8.55
N GLU A 208 -17.17 -19.16 -8.18
CA GLU A 208 -16.39 -18.33 -7.27
C GLU A 208 -15.64 -17.20 -8.02
N ILE A 209 -15.51 -17.31 -9.35
CA ILE A 209 -14.93 -16.29 -10.21
C ILE A 209 -15.99 -15.18 -10.40
N LYS A 210 -16.02 -14.25 -9.45
CA LYS A 210 -16.88 -13.07 -9.55
C LYS A 210 -16.50 -12.23 -10.79
N PRO A 211 -17.45 -11.49 -11.41
CA PRO A 211 -17.17 -10.67 -12.58
C PRO A 211 -16.00 -9.70 -12.40
N GLY A 212 -15.86 -9.11 -11.21
CA GLY A 212 -14.74 -8.21 -10.90
C GLY A 212 -13.37 -8.90 -10.98
N ILE A 213 -13.28 -10.15 -10.50
CA ILE A 213 -12.04 -10.95 -10.58
C ILE A 213 -11.70 -11.22 -12.05
N ALA A 214 -12.69 -11.60 -12.86
CA ALA A 214 -12.47 -11.85 -14.28
C ALA A 214 -12.00 -10.60 -15.03
N VAL A 215 -12.58 -9.43 -14.73
CA VAL A 215 -12.16 -8.15 -15.32
C VAL A 215 -10.72 -7.80 -14.91
N ILE A 216 -10.39 -7.92 -13.62
CA ILE A 216 -9.03 -7.65 -13.12
C ILE A 216 -8.02 -8.59 -13.77
N THR A 217 -8.32 -9.89 -13.86
CA THR A 217 -7.46 -10.87 -14.53
C THR A 217 -7.25 -10.52 -16.00
N LEU A 218 -8.30 -10.10 -16.71
CA LEU A 218 -8.20 -9.68 -18.11
C LEU A 218 -7.32 -8.43 -18.25
N LEU A 219 -7.46 -7.45 -17.35
CA LEU A 219 -6.63 -6.24 -17.36
C LEU A 219 -5.15 -6.58 -17.13
N PHE A 220 -4.83 -7.47 -16.18
CA PHE A 220 -3.45 -7.90 -15.96
C PHE A 220 -2.88 -8.72 -17.12
N LEU A 221 -3.71 -9.53 -17.80
CA LEU A 221 -3.29 -10.20 -19.04
C LEU A 221 -2.94 -9.19 -20.14
N ILE A 222 -3.77 -8.16 -20.33
CA ILE A 222 -3.49 -7.09 -21.29
C ILE A 222 -2.20 -6.36 -20.89
N TYR A 223 -2.05 -5.99 -19.61
CA TYR A 223 -0.85 -5.35 -19.08
C TYR A 223 0.41 -6.18 -19.40
N PHE A 224 0.42 -7.47 -19.08
CA PHE A 224 1.58 -8.32 -19.38
C PHE A 224 1.86 -8.49 -20.88
N ILE A 225 0.83 -8.55 -21.72
CA ILE A 225 1.00 -8.61 -23.18
C ILE A 225 1.61 -7.31 -23.71
N LEU A 226 1.17 -6.15 -23.20
CA LEU A 226 1.70 -4.85 -23.60
C LEU A 226 3.15 -4.68 -23.14
N THR A 227 3.43 -4.96 -21.87
CA THR A 227 4.78 -4.92 -21.31
C THR A 227 5.73 -5.88 -22.04
N ALA A 228 5.28 -7.09 -22.39
CA ALA A 228 6.08 -8.05 -23.17
C ALA A 228 6.38 -7.54 -24.60
N LYS A 229 5.56 -6.65 -25.15
CA LYS A 229 5.78 -6.00 -26.44
C LYS A 229 6.63 -4.71 -26.33
N GLY A 230 7.07 -4.34 -25.13
CA GLY A 230 7.90 -3.16 -24.88
C GLY A 230 7.13 -1.84 -24.88
N PHE A 231 5.81 -1.88 -24.60
CA PHE A 231 4.96 -0.71 -24.39
C PHE A 231 4.66 -0.50 -22.91
#